data_AF-A0A849GE06-F1
#
_entry.id   AF-A0A849GE06-F1
#
_cell.length_a   1.000
_cell.length_b   1.000
_cell.length_c   1.000
_cell.angle_alpha   90.00
_cell.angle_beta   90.00
_cell.angle_gamma   90.00
#
_symmetry.space_group_name_H-M   'P 1'
#
loop_
_entity.id
_entity.type
_entity.pdbx_description
1 polymer ?
#
loop_
_entity_poly.entity_id
_entity_poly.type
_entity_poly.pdbx_seq_one_letter_code
_entity_poly.pdbx_strand_id
1 'polypeptide(L)'
;MKITHYLYNTFLVEEGDTRVAIDPGQYFYLFDFRSLIPEEEWPTITHIVITHGDPDHHWQSDRVAEASGAPVVCGVGLTKTENGQTLV
;
A
#
# COMPACT_ATOMS: atom_id res chain seq x y z
N MET A 1 -11.39 -5.73 -15.24
CA MET A 1 -10.04 -5.32 -14.77
C MET A 1 -9.61 -3.97 -15.35
N LYS A 2 -9.17 -3.04 -14.49
CA LYS A 2 -8.48 -1.78 -14.81
C LYS A 2 -7.19 -1.72 -13.97
N ILE A 3 -6.10 -1.21 -14.56
CA ILE A 3 -4.80 -1.06 -13.88
C ILE A 3 -4.36 0.39 -14.02
N THR A 4 -4.13 1.07 -12.90
CA THR A 4 -3.61 2.44 -12.84
C THR A 4 -2.18 2.39 -12.30
N HIS A 5 -1.23 2.96 -13.03
CA HIS A 5 0.17 3.10 -12.61
C HIS A 5 0.40 4.52 -12.09
N TYR A 6 0.90 4.63 -10.86
CA TYR A 6 1.17 5.93 -10.20
C TYR A 6 2.65 6.32 -10.28
N LEU A 7 3.36 5.81 -11.30
CA LEU A 7 4.82 5.85 -11.44
C LEU A 7 5.54 4.88 -10.51
N TYR A 8 6.81 4.66 -10.86
CA TYR A 8 7.72 3.82 -10.09
C TYR A 8 7.16 2.40 -9.89
N ASN A 9 6.97 1.97 -8.66
CA ASN A 9 6.53 0.66 -8.20
C ASN A 9 5.03 0.60 -7.82
N THR A 10 4.31 1.72 -7.76
CA THR A 10 2.95 1.78 -7.20
C THR A 10 1.86 1.57 -8.25
N PHE A 11 0.93 0.65 -7.95
CA PHE A 11 -0.22 0.35 -8.81
C PHE A 11 -1.53 0.27 -8.03
N LEU A 12 -2.63 0.61 -8.70
CA LEU A 12 -3.98 0.29 -8.25
C LEU A 12 -4.65 -0.61 -9.30
N VAL A 13 -5.02 -1.82 -8.90
CA VAL A 13 -5.73 -2.79 -9.73
C VAL A 13 -7.18 -2.87 -9.29
N GLU A 14 -8.10 -2.66 -10.23
CA GLU A 14 -9.54 -2.60 -9.97
C GLU A 14 -10.30 -3.68 -10.76
N GLU A 15 -11.14 -4.46 -10.07
CA GLU A 15 -12.05 -5.43 -10.68
C GLU A 15 -13.32 -5.61 -9.84
N GLY A 16 -14.46 -5.19 -10.39
CA GLY A 16 -15.72 -5.15 -9.64
C GLY A 16 -15.59 -4.25 -8.41
N ASP A 17 -15.95 -4.78 -7.25
CA ASP A 17 -15.81 -4.09 -5.96
C ASP A 17 -14.42 -4.26 -5.34
N THR A 18 -13.49 -4.95 -6.01
CA THR A 18 -12.12 -5.15 -5.53
C THR A 18 -11.21 -4.06 -6.05
N ARG A 19 -10.49 -3.41 -5.13
CA ARG A 19 -9.43 -2.43 -5.40
C ARG A 19 -8.17 -2.83 -4.63
N VAL A 20 -7.13 -3.25 -5.35
CA VAL A 20 -5.86 -3.71 -4.78
C VAL A 20 -4.80 -2.64 -4.99
N ALA A 21 -4.30 -2.07 -3.91
CA ALA A 21 -3.10 -1.23 -3.96
C ALA A 21 -1.87 -2.13 -3.87
N ILE A 22 -0.94 -1.97 -4.80
CA ILE A 22 0.35 -2.67 -4.81
C ILE A 22 1.41 -1.62 -4.53
N ASP A 23 2.22 -1.87 -3.51
CA ASP A 23 3.31 -1.04 -3.05
C ASP A 23 2.92 0.43 -2.91
N PRO A 24 2.03 0.79 -1.94
CA PRO A 24 1.67 2.17 -1.66
C PRO A 24 2.87 2.90 -1.05
N GLY A 25 3.76 3.29 -1.96
CA GLY A 25 5.05 3.88 -1.69
C GLY A 25 5.01 5.38 -1.59
N GLN A 26 6.20 5.92 -1.35
CA GLN A 26 6.44 7.34 -1.25
C GLN A 26 7.47 7.73 -2.31
N TYR A 27 7.18 8.78 -3.10
CA TYR A 27 8.18 9.33 -4.00
C TYR A 27 9.20 10.12 -3.17
N PHE A 28 10.49 9.73 -3.23
CA PHE A 28 11.55 10.35 -2.42
C PHE A 28 12.47 11.30 -3.21
N TYR A 29 12.35 11.39 -4.54
CA TYR A 29 13.33 12.07 -5.40
C TYR A 29 13.03 13.56 -5.67
N LEU A 30 11.82 14.03 -5.40
CA LEU A 30 11.44 15.43 -5.53
C LEU A 30 10.75 15.85 -4.23
N PHE A 31 11.07 17.04 -3.71
CA PHE A 31 10.71 17.65 -2.42
C PHE A 31 9.22 17.65 -1.98
N ASP A 32 8.36 16.93 -2.69
CA ASP A 32 7.00 16.62 -2.30
C ASP A 32 6.96 15.20 -1.73
N PHE A 33 6.99 15.08 -0.40
CA PHE A 33 6.73 13.85 0.34
C PHE A 33 5.25 13.42 0.20
N ARG A 34 4.71 13.42 -1.03
CA ARG A 34 3.34 13.01 -1.36
C ARG A 34 3.29 11.53 -1.64
N SER A 35 2.24 10.88 -1.14
CA SER A 35 1.90 9.54 -1.54
C SER A 35 1.78 9.41 -3.05
N LEU A 36 2.23 8.28 -3.60
CA LEU A 36 2.06 7.99 -5.03
C LEU A 36 0.58 7.77 -5.37
N ILE A 37 -0.17 7.10 -4.49
CA ILE A 37 -1.64 7.01 -4.58
C ILE A 37 -2.25 8.26 -3.93
N PRO A 38 -3.10 9.03 -4.62
CA PRO A 38 -3.82 10.16 -4.03
C PRO A 38 -4.62 9.75 -2.79
N GLU A 39 -4.61 10.59 -1.74
CA GLU A 39 -5.24 10.28 -0.45
C GLU A 39 -6.75 10.05 -0.57
N GLU A 40 -7.41 10.72 -1.53
CA GLU A 40 -8.82 10.54 -1.84
C GLU A 40 -9.19 9.13 -2.29
N GLU A 41 -8.23 8.36 -2.82
CA GLU A 41 -8.45 6.97 -3.24
C GLU A 41 -8.33 5.99 -2.06
N TRP A 42 -7.65 6.38 -0.98
CA TRP A 42 -7.29 5.47 0.11
C TRP A 42 -8.50 4.75 0.73
N PRO A 43 -9.62 5.42 1.09
CA PRO A 43 -10.76 4.77 1.72
C PRO A 43 -11.46 3.73 0.83
N THR A 44 -11.13 3.70 -0.46
CA THR A 44 -11.74 2.80 -1.43
C THR A 44 -10.93 1.52 -1.66
N ILE A 45 -9.70 1.47 -1.14
CA ILE A 45 -8.83 0.30 -1.26
C ILE A 45 -9.42 -0.84 -0.44
N THR A 46 -9.38 -2.04 -1.01
CA THR A 46 -9.92 -3.26 -0.36
C THR A 46 -8.83 -4.22 0.08
N HIS A 47 -7.66 -4.16 -0.54
CA HIS A 47 -6.51 -5.01 -0.24
C HIS A 47 -5.23 -4.22 -0.52
N ILE A 48 -4.21 -4.43 0.31
CA ILE A 48 -2.89 -3.84 0.13
C ILE A 48 -1.90 -4.98 -0.06
N VAL A 49 -1.05 -4.90 -1.08
CA VAL A 49 0.03 -5.86 -1.34
C VAL A 49 1.36 -5.12 -1.23
N ILE A 50 2.26 -5.63 -0.40
CA ILE A 50 3.63 -5.13 -0.25
C ILE A 50 4.60 -6.20 -0.73
N THR A 51 5.43 -5.87 -1.71
CA THR A 51 6.36 -6.81 -2.34
C THR A 51 7.62 -7.04 -1.51
N HIS A 52 8.16 -5.99 -0.89
CA HIS A 52 9.34 -6.04 -0.01
C HIS A 52 9.40 -4.82 0.93
N GLY A 53 10.35 -4.83 1.87
CA GLY A 53 10.42 -3.87 2.98
C GLY A 53 11.21 -2.60 2.69
N ASP A 54 11.57 -2.33 1.44
CA ASP A 54 12.25 -1.08 1.11
C ASP A 54 11.26 0.09 1.24
N PRO A 55 11.62 1.21 1.90
CA PRO A 55 10.68 2.28 2.26
C PRO A 55 9.83 2.80 1.09
N ASP A 56 10.42 2.89 -0.09
CA ASP A 56 9.79 3.31 -1.33
C ASP A 56 8.65 2.41 -1.79
N HIS A 57 8.51 1.20 -1.26
CA HIS A 57 7.41 0.26 -1.55
C HIS A 57 6.27 0.33 -0.53
N HIS A 58 6.55 0.70 0.72
CA HIS A 58 5.57 0.50 1.79
C HIS A 58 5.31 1.69 2.70
N TRP A 59 6.00 2.83 2.53
CA TRP A 59 5.95 3.97 3.45
C TRP A 59 4.54 4.50 3.78
N GLN A 60 3.55 4.29 2.89
CA GLN A 60 2.16 4.71 3.09
C GLN A 60 1.22 3.57 3.47
N SER A 61 1.69 2.31 3.53
CA SER A 61 0.84 1.13 3.76
C SER A 61 -0.01 1.25 5.02
N ASP A 62 0.59 1.65 6.15
CA ASP A 62 -0.12 1.79 7.42
C ASP A 62 -1.25 2.82 7.32
N ARG A 63 -0.99 3.96 6.66
CA ARG A 63 -1.98 5.04 6.49
C ARG A 63 -3.10 4.64 5.55
N VAL A 64 -2.77 3.94 4.47
CA VAL A 64 -3.75 3.38 3.54
C VAL A 64 -4.60 2.32 4.24
N ALA A 65 -3.99 1.43 5.04
CA ALA A 65 -4.69 0.41 5.81
C ALA A 65 -5.62 1.03 6.87
N GLU A 66 -5.17 2.07 7.57
CA GLU A 66 -5.98 2.82 8.53
C GLU A 66 -7.19 3.49 7.87
N ALA A 67 -6.99 4.15 6.71
CA ALA A 67 -8.05 4.85 6.01
C ALA A 67 -9.10 3.92 5.37
N SER A 68 -8.70 2.72 4.96
CA SER A 68 -9.57 1.76 4.25
C SER A 68 -10.13 0.64 5.13
N GLY A 69 -9.45 0.30 6.23
CA GLY A 69 -9.66 -0.97 6.92
C GLY A 69 -9.22 -2.20 6.12
N ALA A 70 -8.46 -2.01 5.03
CA ALA A 70 -8.03 -3.11 4.16
C ALA A 70 -6.97 -4.00 4.84
N PRO A 71 -7.03 -5.32 4.65
CA PRO A 71 -5.95 -6.21 5.03
C PRO A 71 -4.68 -5.95 4.19
N VAL A 72 -3.53 -6.09 4.86
CA VAL A 72 -2.22 -6.06 4.22
C VAL A 72 -1.74 -7.49 3.95
N VAL A 73 -1.29 -7.74 2.73
CA VAL A 73 -0.73 -9.01 2.26
C VAL A 73 0.73 -8.80 1.91
N CYS A 74 1.62 -9.50 2.61
CA CYS A 74 3.06 -9.34 2.44
C CYS A 74 3.78 -10.67 2.75
N GLY A 75 5.09 -10.74 2.43
CA GLY A 75 5.92 -11.89 2.78
C GLY A 75 6.08 -12.05 4.30
N VAL A 76 6.17 -13.29 4.79
CA VAL A 76 6.27 -13.59 6.25
C VAL A 76 7.42 -12.82 6.93
N GLY A 77 8.55 -12.63 6.23
CA GLY A 77 9.71 -11.89 6.73
C GLY A 77 9.53 -10.37 6.84
N LEU A 78 8.42 -9.82 6.36
CA LEU A 78 8.07 -8.40 6.48
C LEU A 78 7.17 -8.12 7.69
N THR A 79 6.77 -9.15 8.42
CA THR A 79 5.94 -9.01 9.62
C THR A 79 6.78 -9.13 10.88
N LYS A 80 6.31 -8.50 11.96
CA LYS A 80 6.86 -8.67 13.31
C LYS A 80 5.79 -9.24 14.22
N THR A 81 6.07 -10.35 14.91
CA THR A 81 5.19 -10.81 15.99
C THR A 81 5.67 -10.24 17.32
N GLU A 82 4.80 -9.52 18.03
CA GLU A 82 5.09 -8.97 19.36
C GLU A 82 3.89 -9.23 20.28
N ASN A 83 4.13 -9.83 21.45
CA ASN A 83 3.08 -10.21 22.41
C ASN A 83 1.92 -11.04 21.82
N GLY A 84 2.20 -11.89 20.83
CA GLY A 84 1.21 -12.71 20.14
C GLY A 84 0.37 -11.98 19.10
N GLN A 85 0.67 -10.71 18.81
CA GLN A 85 0.06 -9.93 17.74
C GLN A 85 1.00 -9.85 16.54
N THR A 86 0.48 -10.08 15.34
CA THR A 86 1.21 -9.82 14.09
C THR A 86 1.08 -8.34 13.75
N LEU A 87 2.21 -7.65 13.76
CA LEU A 87 2.38 -6.30 13.26
C LEU A 87 2.79 -6.43 11.79
N VAL A 88 2.01 -5.78 10.92
CA VAL A 88 2.23 -5.69 9.49
C VAL A 88 2.43 -4.24 9.15
#